data_AF-A0A8T1XSN0-F1
#
_entry.id   AF-A0A8T1XSN0-F1
#
_cell.length_a   1.000
_cell.length_b   1.000
_cell.length_c   1.000
_cell.angle_alpha   90.00
_cell.angle_beta   90.00
_cell.angle_gamma   90.00
#
_symmetry.space_group_name_H-M   'P 1'
#
loop_
_entity.id
_entity.type
_entity.pdbx_description
1 polymer ?
#
loop_
_entity_poly.entity_id
_entity_poly.type
_entity_poly.pdbx_seq_one_letter_code
_entity_poly.pdbx_strand_id
1 'polypeptide(L)'
;MDDVVKEIVVPDSDFHNFDLDRSESSFKDDQIWAAYDDDDGMPRFYARIQKVISVNPFKMKISWLNSKSTSEFGPIDWMGAGFAKTCGDFRCGRYESTDTLNAFSHSVDFTKGARGLLHILPKKGQVWALYRNWSPEWDKNTPDEVKHKYEMVEVLDDYTEDNQSLTVALLVKAEGFRVVFRRSTDRLGVRKIAKEEMLRFSHQVPHYILTGKEADNAPEGCLELDPAATPCAFSSENVEANEKSKAVEEKSPVPEEEVGMDQD
;
A
#
# COMPACT_ATOMS: atom_id res chain seq x y z
N MET A 1 15.80 14.22 -20.87
CA MET A 1 15.22 12.89 -20.59
C MET A 1 14.01 13.21 -19.77
N ASP A 2 12.86 13.15 -20.41
CA ASP A 2 11.61 13.56 -19.80
C ASP A 2 11.27 12.53 -18.72
N ASP A 3 11.19 12.98 -17.47
CA ASP A 3 10.63 12.20 -16.36
C ASP A 3 9.16 11.94 -16.73
N VAL A 4 8.90 10.78 -17.33
CA VAL A 4 7.54 10.29 -17.48
C VAL A 4 7.09 9.93 -16.07
N VAL A 5 6.39 10.87 -15.42
CA VAL A 5 5.65 10.61 -14.19
C VAL A 5 4.72 9.44 -14.51
N LYS A 6 5.01 8.25 -13.98
CA LYS A 6 4.09 7.13 -14.07
C LYS A 6 2.85 7.52 -13.27
N GLU A 7 1.78 7.90 -13.95
CA GLU A 7 0.49 8.09 -13.30
C GLU A 7 0.02 6.74 -12.76
N ILE A 8 0.03 6.59 -11.44
CA ILE A 8 -0.54 5.42 -10.78
C ILE A 8 -2.04 5.68 -10.63
N VAL A 9 -2.83 4.95 -11.42
CA VAL A 9 -4.29 5.00 -11.31
C VAL A 9 -4.71 4.15 -10.11
N VAL A 10 -5.19 4.83 -9.06
CA VAL A 10 -5.75 4.18 -7.88
C VAL A 10 -7.22 3.88 -8.13
N PRO A 11 -7.68 2.61 -7.98
CA PRO A 11 -9.09 2.29 -8.12
C PRO A 11 -9.90 2.81 -6.92
N ASP A 12 -11.20 3.06 -7.13
CA ASP A 12 -12.06 3.46 -6.02
C ASP A 12 -12.26 2.31 -5.03
N SER A 13 -12.40 2.67 -3.75
CA SER A 13 -12.88 1.81 -2.68
C SER A 13 -14.31 1.31 -2.93
N ASP A 14 -14.65 0.15 -2.37
CA ASP A 14 -15.99 -0.43 -2.45
C ASP A 14 -16.95 0.25 -1.44
N PHE A 15 -16.47 0.61 -0.23
CA PHE A 15 -17.31 1.16 0.84
C PHE A 15 -16.66 2.31 1.65
N HIS A 16 -15.46 2.12 2.19
CA HIS A 16 -14.80 3.10 3.06
C HIS A 16 -13.95 4.11 2.29
N ASN A 17 -14.08 5.40 2.62
CA ASN A 17 -13.29 6.45 1.99
C ASN A 17 -11.99 6.72 2.77
N PHE A 18 -10.89 6.09 2.33
CA PHE A 18 -9.56 6.22 2.93
C PHE A 18 -8.90 7.60 2.72
N ASP A 19 -9.43 8.46 1.85
CA ASP A 19 -8.90 9.83 1.69
C ASP A 19 -9.25 10.70 2.90
N LEU A 20 -10.36 10.40 3.57
CA LEU A 20 -10.75 11.10 4.80
C LEU A 20 -9.75 10.84 5.94
N ASP A 21 -9.11 9.67 5.94
CA ASP A 21 -8.14 9.26 6.97
C ASP A 21 -6.80 10.01 6.84
N ARG A 22 -6.52 10.62 5.69
CA ARG A 22 -5.29 11.36 5.38
C ARG A 22 -5.51 12.86 5.12
N SER A 23 -6.61 13.42 5.62
CA SER A 23 -6.87 14.86 5.61
C SER A 23 -5.84 15.66 6.43
N GLU A 24 -5.75 16.96 6.22
CA GLU A 24 -4.87 17.87 6.99
C GLU A 24 -5.04 17.73 8.51
N SER A 25 -6.28 17.44 8.93
CA SER A 25 -6.66 17.30 10.34
C SER A 25 -6.22 15.97 10.98
N SER A 26 -5.86 14.98 10.17
CA SER A 26 -5.42 13.66 10.63
C SER A 26 -4.01 13.68 11.22
N PHE A 27 -3.17 14.62 10.77
CA PHE A 27 -1.77 14.72 11.14
C PHE A 27 -1.61 15.31 12.55
N LYS A 28 -0.81 14.66 13.40
CA LYS A 28 -0.52 15.11 14.77
C LYS A 28 0.96 15.04 15.08
N ASP A 29 1.38 15.89 16.02
CA ASP A 29 2.74 15.91 16.53
C ASP A 29 3.14 14.52 17.07
N ASP A 30 4.40 14.14 16.84
CA ASP A 30 5.02 12.91 17.33
C ASP A 30 4.43 11.60 16.79
N GLN A 31 3.71 11.66 15.67
CA GLN A 31 3.32 10.46 14.91
C GLN A 31 4.38 10.08 13.88
N ILE A 32 4.36 8.82 13.44
CA ILE A 32 5.08 8.37 12.26
C ILE A 32 4.05 8.02 11.20
N TRP A 33 4.30 8.46 9.96
CA TRP A 33 3.44 8.20 8.83
C TRP A 33 4.22 7.47 7.73
N ALA A 34 3.56 6.49 7.13
CA ALA A 34 3.98 5.84 5.90
C ALA A 34 3.81 6.79 4.72
N ALA A 35 4.75 6.75 3.79
CA ALA A 35 4.78 7.56 2.59
C ALA A 35 5.15 6.69 1.38
N TYR A 36 4.58 7.03 0.25
CA TYR A 36 4.76 6.33 -1.02
C TYR A 36 6.19 6.46 -1.52
N ASP A 37 6.76 5.34 -1.98
CA ASP A 37 8.05 5.34 -2.65
C ASP A 37 7.93 5.61 -4.16
N ASP A 38 9.08 5.70 -4.81
CA ASP A 38 9.25 5.97 -6.23
C ASP A 38 9.43 4.70 -7.08
N ASP A 39 9.29 3.51 -6.49
CA ASP A 39 9.48 2.21 -7.16
C ASP A 39 8.19 1.71 -7.83
N ASP A 40 7.31 1.10 -7.05
CA ASP A 40 5.95 0.70 -7.46
C ASP A 40 4.85 1.53 -6.78
N GLY A 41 5.24 2.60 -6.08
CA GLY A 41 4.33 3.55 -5.46
C GLY A 41 3.64 3.02 -4.21
N MET A 42 4.24 2.05 -3.52
CA MET A 42 3.70 1.51 -2.27
C MET A 42 4.28 2.25 -1.06
N PRO A 43 3.57 2.27 0.09
CA PRO A 43 3.94 3.12 1.23
C PRO A 43 5.07 2.51 2.08
N ARG A 44 6.32 2.55 1.56
CA ARG A 44 7.50 1.96 2.22
C ARG A 44 8.42 2.95 2.91
N PHE A 45 8.25 4.25 2.69
CA PHE A 45 9.01 5.27 3.42
C PHE A 45 8.29 5.67 4.69
N TYR A 46 9.04 6.11 5.69
CA TYR A 46 8.47 6.61 6.94
C TYR A 46 8.98 8.00 7.26
N ALA A 47 8.08 8.88 7.69
CA ALA A 47 8.46 10.18 8.24
C ALA A 47 7.83 10.35 9.63
N ARG A 48 8.63 10.85 10.58
CA ARG A 48 8.11 11.32 11.86
C ARG A 48 7.64 12.76 11.72
N ILE A 49 6.40 13.02 12.09
CA ILE A 49 5.86 14.37 12.24
C ILE A 49 6.45 14.99 13.49
N GLN A 50 7.34 15.94 13.29
CA GLN A 50 7.99 16.65 14.39
C GLN A 50 7.09 17.73 14.93
N LYS A 51 6.36 18.41 14.04
CA LYS A 51 5.38 19.43 14.40
C LYS A 51 4.43 19.76 13.25
N VAL A 52 3.13 19.80 13.50
CA VAL A 52 2.15 20.45 12.61
C VAL A 52 2.20 21.95 12.88
N ILE A 53 2.61 22.73 11.87
CA ILE A 53 2.80 24.18 11.99
C ILE A 53 1.48 24.92 11.76
N SER A 54 0.72 24.49 10.75
CA SER A 54 -0.55 25.08 10.37
C SER A 54 -1.37 24.06 9.60
N VAL A 55 -2.70 24.10 9.76
CA VAL A 55 -3.65 23.28 9.01
C VAL A 55 -4.15 24.03 7.76
N ASN A 56 -4.21 25.37 7.80
CA ASN A 56 -4.62 26.19 6.66
C ASN A 56 -3.88 27.53 6.60
N PRO A 57 -2.95 27.75 5.64
CA PRO A 57 -2.45 26.76 4.67
C PRO A 57 -1.75 25.61 5.40
N PHE A 58 -1.82 24.40 4.85
CA PHE A 58 -1.20 23.24 5.49
C PHE A 58 0.31 23.36 5.48
N LYS A 59 0.93 23.10 6.64
CA LYS A 59 2.38 23.07 6.78
C LYS A 59 2.78 22.22 7.97
N MET A 60 3.74 21.33 7.77
CA MET A 60 4.32 20.55 8.86
C MET A 60 5.84 20.42 8.72
N LYS A 61 6.47 20.09 9.84
CA LYS A 61 7.89 19.76 9.94
C LYS A 61 8.02 18.27 10.18
N ILE A 62 8.80 17.60 9.35
CA ILE A 62 8.99 16.15 9.39
C ILE A 62 10.48 15.81 9.55
N SER A 63 10.73 14.54 9.86
CA SER A 63 12.03 13.90 9.67
C SER A 63 11.84 12.53 9.06
N TRP A 64 12.40 12.32 7.87
CA TRP A 64 12.47 11.00 7.25
C TRP A 64 13.21 10.02 8.15
N LEU A 65 12.67 8.82 8.29
CA LEU A 65 13.30 7.75 9.02
C LEU A 65 14.28 7.03 8.12
N ASN A 66 15.42 6.68 8.71
CA ASN A 66 16.46 5.94 8.05
C ASN A 66 16.87 4.77 8.95
N SER A 67 17.34 3.70 8.34
CA SER A 67 17.99 2.61 9.03
C SER A 67 19.46 2.52 8.61
N LYS A 68 20.30 2.03 9.52
CA LYS A 68 21.74 1.81 9.27
C LYS A 68 22.13 0.34 9.25
N SER A 69 21.22 -0.55 9.66
CA SER A 69 21.44 -1.98 9.69
C SER A 69 20.11 -2.76 9.67
N THR A 70 20.25 -4.05 9.44
CA THR A 70 19.21 -5.09 9.52
C THR A 70 19.66 -6.23 10.45
N SER A 71 20.74 -5.99 11.21
CA SER A 71 21.37 -6.95 12.11
C SER A 71 20.44 -7.47 13.20
N GLU A 72 19.37 -6.75 13.51
CA GLU A 72 18.33 -7.22 14.42
C GLU A 72 17.55 -8.42 13.85
N PHE A 73 17.53 -8.63 12.54
CA PHE A 73 16.87 -9.76 11.88
C PHE A 73 17.87 -10.78 11.36
N GLY A 74 19.10 -10.38 11.04
CA GLY A 74 20.14 -11.33 10.62
C GLY A 74 21.25 -10.65 9.81
N PRO A 75 22.12 -11.44 9.18
CA PRO A 75 23.27 -10.91 8.43
C PRO A 75 22.93 -10.37 7.02
N ILE A 76 21.65 -10.28 6.65
CA ILE A 76 21.20 -9.89 5.31
C ILE A 76 21.29 -8.38 5.15
N ASP A 77 22.10 -7.87 4.20
CA ASP A 77 22.19 -6.45 3.88
C ASP A 77 21.06 -5.99 2.93
N TRP A 78 19.83 -5.96 3.44
CA TRP A 78 18.63 -5.63 2.66
C TRP A 78 18.67 -4.24 2.02
N MET A 79 19.19 -3.25 2.77
CA MET A 79 19.27 -1.88 2.29
C MET A 79 20.41 -1.72 1.27
N GLY A 80 21.56 -2.38 1.49
CA GLY A 80 22.64 -2.43 0.52
C GLY A 80 22.23 -3.14 -0.77
N ALA A 81 21.30 -4.10 -0.70
CA ALA A 81 20.64 -4.73 -1.83
C ALA A 81 19.62 -3.83 -2.56
N GLY A 82 19.36 -2.61 -2.06
CA GLY A 82 18.50 -1.62 -2.70
C GLY A 82 17.03 -1.69 -2.31
N PHE A 83 16.67 -2.42 -1.26
CA PHE A 83 15.29 -2.55 -0.82
C PHE A 83 14.97 -1.65 0.38
N ALA A 84 13.75 -1.12 0.40
CA ALA A 84 13.23 -0.39 1.54
C ALA A 84 13.00 -1.32 2.73
N LYS A 85 13.44 -0.88 3.91
CA LYS A 85 13.16 -1.54 5.18
C LYS A 85 11.92 -0.91 5.79
N THR A 86 10.89 -1.70 6.07
CA THR A 86 9.58 -1.21 6.56
C THR A 86 9.18 -1.76 7.93
N CYS A 87 9.97 -2.65 8.51
CA CYS A 87 9.89 -2.98 9.92
C CYS A 87 11.29 -3.15 10.53
N GLY A 88 11.37 -3.05 11.86
CA GLY A 88 12.59 -3.10 12.67
C GLY A 88 12.98 -1.73 13.21
N ASP A 89 14.29 -1.52 13.28
CA ASP A 89 14.90 -0.36 13.92
C ASP A 89 15.11 0.82 12.97
N PHE A 90 14.67 1.99 13.38
CA PHE A 90 14.76 3.25 12.65
C PHE A 90 15.32 4.39 13.49
N ARG A 91 15.85 5.41 12.82
CA ARG A 91 16.24 6.69 13.41
C ARG A 91 15.77 7.86 12.58
N CYS A 92 15.46 8.96 13.25
CA CYS A 92 15.13 10.21 12.58
C CYS A 92 16.35 10.77 11.84
N GLY A 93 16.14 11.17 10.60
CA GLY A 93 17.07 11.94 9.79
C GLY A 93 17.02 13.43 10.12
N ARG A 94 17.28 14.25 9.10
CA ARG A 94 17.25 15.71 9.23
C ARG A 94 15.82 16.24 9.29
N TYR A 95 15.70 17.49 9.70
CA TYR A 95 14.43 18.20 9.68
C TYR A 95 14.16 18.75 8.29
N GLU A 96 12.93 18.56 7.83
CA GLU A 96 12.42 19.09 6.58
C GLU A 96 11.04 19.72 6.81
N SER A 97 10.70 20.73 6.03
CA SER A 97 9.35 21.30 6.02
C SER A 97 8.65 20.82 4.77
N THR A 98 7.38 20.43 4.91
CA THR A 98 6.53 20.02 3.80
C THR A 98 5.14 20.62 3.96
N ASP A 99 4.52 20.92 2.83
CA ASP A 99 3.13 21.32 2.65
C ASP A 99 2.34 20.31 1.80
N THR A 100 2.97 19.19 1.41
CA THR A 100 2.34 18.15 0.58
C THR A 100 1.82 16.98 1.43
N LEU A 101 0.52 16.72 1.32
CA LEU A 101 -0.16 15.59 1.97
C LEU A 101 -0.11 14.32 1.13
N ASN A 102 -0.16 14.45 -0.19
CA ASN A 102 -0.35 13.34 -1.13
C ASN A 102 0.80 12.32 -1.11
N ALA A 103 1.95 12.68 -0.50
CA ALA A 103 3.04 11.75 -0.29
C ALA A 103 2.75 10.71 0.81
N PHE A 104 1.80 10.98 1.70
CA PHE A 104 1.51 10.17 2.88
C PHE A 104 0.32 9.25 2.67
N SER A 105 0.44 8.03 3.21
CA SER A 105 -0.60 7.01 3.18
C SER A 105 -1.35 6.94 4.51
N HIS A 106 -0.67 6.59 5.60
CA HIS A 106 -1.31 6.34 6.89
C HIS A 106 -0.33 6.48 8.06
N SER A 107 -0.86 6.68 9.27
CA SER A 107 -0.05 6.64 10.49
C SER A 107 0.33 5.20 10.85
N VAL A 108 1.57 4.99 11.27
CA VAL A 108 2.08 3.69 11.72
C VAL A 108 2.39 3.70 13.21
N ASP A 109 2.23 2.53 13.80
CA ASP A 109 2.55 2.30 15.19
C ASP A 109 4.05 2.14 15.40
N PHE A 110 4.54 2.69 16.52
CA PHE A 110 5.95 2.56 16.89
C PHE A 110 6.16 2.58 18.40
N THR A 111 7.31 2.11 18.84
CA THR A 111 7.78 2.28 20.21
C THR A 111 9.13 3.01 20.23
N LYS A 112 9.37 3.78 21.29
CA LYS A 112 10.64 4.50 21.48
C LYS A 112 11.61 3.62 22.24
N GLY A 113 12.73 3.30 21.61
CA GLY A 113 13.86 2.63 22.23
C GLY A 113 14.86 3.61 22.86
N ALA A 114 15.97 3.05 23.34
CA ALA A 114 17.04 3.85 23.92
C ALA A 114 17.72 4.75 22.87
N ARG A 115 18.21 5.91 23.30
CA ARG A 115 19.02 6.84 22.48
C ARG A 115 18.32 7.29 21.17
N GLY A 116 16.99 7.43 21.21
CA GLY A 116 16.20 7.92 20.07
C GLY A 116 16.00 6.88 18.96
N LEU A 117 16.21 5.60 19.26
CA LEU A 117 15.81 4.49 18.40
C LEU A 117 14.28 4.41 18.34
N LEU A 118 13.74 4.10 17.16
CA LEU A 118 12.31 3.91 16.93
C LEU A 118 12.11 2.49 16.42
N HIS A 119 11.25 1.72 17.07
CA HIS A 119 10.92 0.36 16.64
C HIS A 119 9.55 0.37 15.97
N ILE A 120 9.51 -0.03 14.71
CA ILE A 120 8.28 -0.20 13.94
C ILE A 120 8.18 -1.69 13.64
N LEU A 121 7.28 -2.41 14.29
CA LEU A 121 7.10 -3.84 14.12
C LEU A 121 5.65 -4.14 13.78
N PRO A 122 5.37 -5.15 12.94
CA PRO A 122 4.00 -5.58 12.70
C PRO A 122 3.33 -5.97 14.01
N LYS A 123 2.08 -5.55 14.17
CA LYS A 123 1.25 -5.85 15.36
C LYS A 123 0.02 -6.63 14.99
N LYS A 124 -0.52 -7.34 15.97
CA LYS A 124 -1.76 -8.09 15.84
C LYS A 124 -2.91 -7.24 15.27
N GLY A 125 -3.62 -7.82 14.29
CA GLY A 125 -4.74 -7.21 13.59
C GLY A 125 -4.34 -6.28 12.44
N GLN A 126 -3.06 -5.96 12.28
CA GLN A 126 -2.61 -5.18 11.13
C GLN A 126 -2.57 -6.05 9.87
N VAL A 127 -2.87 -5.42 8.73
CA VAL A 127 -2.71 -6.01 7.41
C VAL A 127 -1.39 -5.57 6.82
N TRP A 128 -0.64 -6.52 6.25
CA TRP A 128 0.65 -6.28 5.62
C TRP A 128 0.72 -7.00 4.27
N ALA A 129 1.39 -6.36 3.32
CA ALA A 129 1.84 -7.00 2.09
C ALA A 129 3.20 -7.67 2.36
N LEU A 130 3.31 -8.96 2.06
CA LEU A 130 4.58 -9.68 2.08
C LEU A 130 5.10 -9.91 0.67
N TYR A 131 6.41 -9.83 0.48
CA TYR A 131 7.07 -10.27 -0.76
C TYR A 131 6.88 -11.78 -0.95
N ARG A 132 6.09 -12.17 -1.95
CA ARG A 132 5.71 -13.56 -2.22
C ARG A 132 6.91 -14.43 -2.57
N ASN A 133 7.83 -13.89 -3.37
CA ASN A 133 9.00 -14.59 -3.89
C ASN A 133 10.29 -14.25 -3.13
N TRP A 134 10.18 -13.66 -1.93
CA TRP A 134 11.32 -13.18 -1.17
C TRP A 134 12.42 -14.23 -1.07
N SER A 135 13.66 -13.79 -1.27
CA SER A 135 14.86 -14.57 -1.06
C SER A 135 15.92 -13.71 -0.37
N PRO A 136 16.71 -14.26 0.56
CA PRO A 136 17.85 -13.56 1.14
C PRO A 136 18.95 -13.24 0.11
N GLU A 137 18.88 -13.84 -1.09
CA GLU A 137 19.82 -13.64 -2.19
C GLU A 137 19.42 -12.48 -3.13
N TRP A 138 18.27 -11.83 -2.88
CA TRP A 138 17.85 -10.68 -3.67
C TRP A 138 18.86 -9.54 -3.56
N ASP A 139 19.06 -8.87 -4.69
CA ASP A 139 20.00 -7.77 -4.88
C ASP A 139 19.40 -6.70 -5.80
N LYS A 140 20.19 -5.67 -6.11
CA LYS A 140 19.79 -4.56 -6.97
C LYS A 140 19.40 -5.00 -8.38
N ASN A 141 19.90 -6.15 -8.83
CA ASN A 141 19.67 -6.69 -10.17
C ASN A 141 18.46 -7.62 -10.22
N THR A 142 17.82 -7.90 -9.09
CA THR A 142 16.62 -8.74 -9.05
C THR A 142 15.53 -8.06 -9.90
N PRO A 143 14.88 -8.76 -10.85
CA PRO A 143 13.88 -8.12 -11.71
C PRO A 143 12.63 -7.68 -10.95
N ASP A 144 12.04 -6.56 -11.37
CA ASP A 144 10.82 -6.00 -10.76
C ASP A 144 9.63 -6.98 -10.83
N GLU A 145 9.52 -7.77 -11.90
CA GLU A 145 8.52 -8.83 -12.04
C GLU A 145 8.62 -9.96 -10.99
N VAL A 146 9.78 -10.06 -10.33
CA VAL A 146 10.04 -10.98 -9.21
C VAL A 146 9.77 -10.29 -7.89
N LYS A 147 10.24 -9.03 -7.73
CA LYS A 147 10.10 -8.20 -6.53
C LYS A 147 8.66 -7.79 -6.26
N HIS A 148 7.96 -7.25 -7.26
CA HIS A 148 6.62 -6.65 -7.15
C HIS A 148 5.50 -7.68 -7.18
N LYS A 149 5.71 -8.81 -6.49
CA LYS A 149 4.71 -9.85 -6.27
C LYS A 149 4.49 -10.00 -4.79
N TYR A 150 3.25 -9.78 -4.40
CA TYR A 150 2.86 -9.72 -3.00
C TYR A 150 1.84 -10.77 -2.65
N GLU A 151 1.69 -11.00 -1.36
CA GLU A 151 0.55 -11.66 -0.74
C GLU A 151 0.08 -10.80 0.42
N MET A 152 -1.23 -10.69 0.58
CA MET A 152 -1.82 -9.94 1.69
C MET A 152 -1.98 -10.85 2.89
N VAL A 153 -1.55 -10.39 4.06
CA VAL A 153 -1.68 -11.15 5.30
C VAL A 153 -2.20 -10.27 6.43
N GLU A 154 -2.93 -10.89 7.34
CA GLU A 154 -3.25 -10.31 8.64
C GLU A 154 -2.32 -10.90 9.70
N VAL A 155 -1.78 -10.05 10.56
CA VAL A 155 -0.92 -10.45 11.68
C VAL A 155 -1.79 -10.94 12.84
N LEU A 156 -1.51 -12.13 13.38
CA LEU A 156 -2.36 -12.80 14.38
C LEU A 156 -1.84 -12.66 15.83
N ASP A 157 -0.55 -12.39 16.00
CA ASP A 157 0.12 -12.17 17.28
C ASP A 157 1.14 -11.01 17.18
N ASP A 158 1.64 -10.53 18.31
CA ASP A 158 2.63 -9.46 18.35
C ASP A 158 4.05 -10.03 18.36
N TYR A 159 4.98 -9.35 17.68
CA TYR A 159 6.38 -9.76 17.69
C TYR A 159 6.97 -9.51 19.09
N THR A 160 7.54 -10.56 19.68
CA THR A 160 8.20 -10.50 20.99
C THR A 160 9.60 -11.09 20.91
N GLU A 161 10.49 -10.58 21.77
CA GLU A 161 11.87 -11.07 21.88
C GLU A 161 11.93 -12.57 22.25
N ASP A 162 10.91 -13.08 22.95
CA ASP A 162 10.84 -14.47 23.41
C ASP A 162 10.40 -15.44 22.29
N ASN A 163 9.44 -15.04 21.45
CA ASN A 163 8.89 -15.91 20.41
C ASN A 163 9.66 -15.83 19.08
N GLN A 164 10.43 -14.73 18.86
CA GLN A 164 11.26 -14.45 17.69
C GLN A 164 10.59 -14.80 16.34
N SER A 165 9.27 -14.69 16.29
CA SER A 165 8.46 -15.02 15.13
C SER A 165 7.09 -14.36 15.24
N LEU A 166 6.46 -14.17 14.08
CA LEU A 166 5.09 -13.66 13.93
C LEU A 166 4.23 -14.68 13.22
N THR A 167 3.04 -14.93 13.73
CA THR A 167 2.02 -15.72 13.06
C THR A 167 1.19 -14.82 12.17
N VAL A 168 1.03 -15.18 10.90
CA VAL A 168 0.24 -14.44 9.93
C VAL A 168 -0.80 -15.34 9.26
N ALA A 169 -1.94 -14.77 8.89
CA ALA A 169 -2.98 -15.42 8.10
C ALA A 169 -3.07 -14.79 6.71
N LEU A 170 -2.99 -15.60 5.66
CA LEU A 170 -3.22 -15.20 4.28
C LEU A 170 -4.65 -14.64 4.13
N LEU A 171 -4.73 -13.48 3.50
CA LEU A 171 -5.97 -12.86 3.06
C LEU A 171 -6.20 -13.17 1.58
N VAL A 172 -7.41 -13.58 1.26
CA VAL A 172 -7.86 -13.83 -0.11
C VAL A 172 -8.93 -12.81 -0.47
N LYS A 173 -8.86 -12.30 -1.70
CA LYS A 173 -9.85 -11.37 -2.22
C LYS A 173 -11.23 -12.02 -2.26
N ALA A 174 -12.24 -11.31 -1.77
CA ALA A 174 -13.63 -11.72 -1.87
C ALA A 174 -14.11 -11.53 -3.32
N GLU A 175 -14.84 -12.52 -3.83
CA GLU A 175 -15.38 -12.47 -5.19
C GLU A 175 -16.42 -11.35 -5.32
N GLY A 176 -16.38 -10.62 -6.43
CA GLY A 176 -17.32 -9.54 -6.72
C GLY A 176 -17.01 -8.17 -6.10
N PHE A 177 -15.87 -8.02 -5.43
CA PHE A 177 -15.41 -6.76 -4.85
C PHE A 177 -14.05 -6.35 -5.43
N ARG A 178 -13.68 -5.08 -5.33
CA ARG A 178 -12.39 -4.57 -5.83
C ARG A 178 -11.26 -4.82 -4.86
N VAL A 179 -11.47 -4.49 -3.59
CA VAL A 179 -10.43 -4.48 -2.54
C VAL A 179 -10.93 -5.06 -1.21
N VAL A 180 -12.00 -5.85 -1.23
CA VAL A 180 -12.47 -6.58 -0.05
C VAL A 180 -11.79 -7.94 0.04
N PHE A 181 -11.28 -8.28 1.22
CA PHE A 181 -10.56 -9.50 1.53
C PHE A 181 -11.13 -10.19 2.76
N ARG A 182 -10.89 -11.50 2.84
CA ARG A 182 -11.20 -12.33 4.00
C ARG A 182 -10.05 -13.27 4.30
N ARG A 183 -9.97 -13.76 5.54
CA ARG A 183 -9.01 -14.81 5.88
C ARG A 183 -9.23 -16.05 5.00
N SER A 184 -8.13 -16.61 4.51
CA SER A 184 -8.15 -17.90 3.85
C SER A 184 -8.62 -18.98 4.81
N THR A 185 -9.51 -19.85 4.33
CA THR A 185 -9.98 -21.04 5.08
C THR A 185 -9.08 -22.25 4.84
N ASP A 186 -8.04 -22.11 4.01
CA ASP A 186 -7.07 -23.17 3.75
C ASP A 186 -6.21 -23.43 5.00
N ARG A 187 -5.84 -24.70 5.22
CA ARG A 187 -4.92 -25.12 6.28
C ARG A 187 -3.54 -24.49 6.12
N LEU A 188 -3.12 -24.18 4.90
CA LEU A 188 -1.88 -23.45 4.60
C LEU A 188 -2.03 -21.93 4.74
N GLY A 189 -3.23 -21.44 5.06
CA GLY A 189 -3.52 -20.03 5.22
C GLY A 189 -2.84 -19.39 6.43
N VAL A 190 -2.45 -20.16 7.44
CA VAL A 190 -1.75 -19.63 8.63
C VAL A 190 -0.32 -20.15 8.67
N ARG A 191 0.66 -19.24 8.81
CA ARG A 191 2.07 -19.59 8.89
C ARG A 191 2.83 -18.68 9.85
N LYS A 192 4.00 -19.14 10.30
CA LYS A 192 4.93 -18.33 11.09
C LYS A 192 6.00 -17.72 10.19
N ILE A 193 6.31 -16.45 10.41
CA ILE A 193 7.45 -15.74 9.84
C ILE A 193 8.51 -15.66 10.94
N ALA A 194 9.66 -16.28 10.72
CA ALA A 194 10.76 -16.22 11.67
C ALA A 194 11.42 -14.83 11.66
N LYS A 195 12.15 -14.51 12.73
CA LYS A 195 12.95 -13.29 12.87
C LYS A 195 13.82 -13.00 11.64
N GLU A 196 14.46 -14.03 11.09
CA GLU A 196 15.36 -13.94 9.93
C GLU A 196 14.63 -13.62 8.62
N GLU A 197 13.30 -13.77 8.61
CA GLU A 197 12.43 -13.54 7.47
C GLU A 197 11.58 -12.27 7.63
N MET A 198 11.79 -11.48 8.69
CA MET A 198 11.04 -10.24 8.92
C MET A 198 11.21 -9.22 7.78
N LEU A 199 12.28 -9.30 7.00
CA LEU A 199 12.49 -8.49 5.80
C LEU A 199 11.54 -8.85 4.64
N ARG A 200 10.71 -9.89 4.78
CA ARG A 200 9.60 -10.20 3.87
C ARG A 200 8.47 -9.17 3.92
N PHE A 201 8.31 -8.47 5.04
CA PHE A 201 7.27 -7.45 5.18
C PHE A 201 7.61 -6.27 4.26
N SER A 202 6.76 -6.05 3.25
CA SER A 202 6.97 -4.99 2.27
C SER A 202 6.41 -3.67 2.76
N HIS A 203 5.13 -3.62 3.12
CA HIS A 203 4.47 -2.44 3.66
C HIS A 203 3.19 -2.83 4.41
N GLN A 204 2.77 -1.95 5.32
CA GLN A 204 1.47 -2.04 5.96
C GLN A 204 0.39 -1.54 4.99
N VAL A 205 -0.77 -2.18 5.00
CA VAL A 205 -1.93 -1.78 4.20
C VAL A 205 -3.04 -1.32 5.16
N PRO A 206 -3.49 -0.06 5.08
CA PRO A 206 -4.65 0.40 5.83
C PRO A 206 -5.87 -0.42 5.46
N HIS A 207 -6.76 -0.63 6.43
CA HIS A 207 -7.97 -1.41 6.20
C HIS A 207 -9.12 -0.93 7.07
N TYR A 208 -10.33 -1.25 6.64
CA TYR A 208 -11.57 -1.05 7.35
C TYR A 208 -12.30 -2.39 7.50
N ILE A 209 -12.80 -2.69 8.70
CA ILE A 209 -13.55 -3.92 8.96
C ILE A 209 -15.02 -3.64 8.66
N LEU A 210 -15.57 -4.31 7.66
CA LEU A 210 -16.95 -4.12 7.24
C LEU A 210 -17.93 -4.56 8.33
N THR A 211 -18.90 -3.69 8.62
CA THR A 211 -19.92 -3.94 9.65
C THR A 211 -21.19 -4.57 9.08
N GLY A 212 -21.31 -4.67 7.75
CA GLY A 212 -22.50 -5.13 7.05
C GLY A 212 -23.61 -4.07 6.97
N LYS A 213 -23.32 -2.83 7.34
CA LYS A 213 -24.26 -1.69 7.32
C LYS A 213 -23.92 -0.64 6.28
N GLU A 214 -22.77 -0.79 5.63
CA GLU A 214 -22.27 0.10 4.60
C GLU A 214 -23.15 0.06 3.34
N ALA A 215 -23.62 -1.14 2.95
CA ALA A 215 -24.57 -1.38 1.88
C ALA A 215 -25.21 -2.78 1.99
N ASP A 216 -26.27 -3.05 1.22
CA ASP A 216 -26.98 -4.35 1.23
C ASP A 216 -26.09 -5.55 0.89
N ASN A 217 -25.04 -5.34 0.10
CA ASN A 217 -24.08 -6.37 -0.31
C ASN A 217 -22.80 -6.39 0.53
N ALA A 218 -22.66 -5.57 1.58
CA ALA A 218 -21.44 -5.48 2.37
C ALA A 218 -21.21 -6.76 3.21
N PRO A 219 -20.13 -7.53 2.97
CA PRO A 219 -19.89 -8.76 3.71
C PRO A 219 -19.32 -8.47 5.11
N GLU A 220 -20.17 -8.56 6.13
CA GLU A 220 -19.79 -8.33 7.54
C GLU A 220 -18.55 -9.14 7.95
N GLY A 221 -17.60 -8.47 8.63
CA GLY A 221 -16.37 -9.05 9.12
C GLY A 221 -15.26 -9.21 8.09
N CYS A 222 -15.49 -8.88 6.81
CA CYS A 222 -14.43 -8.79 5.81
C CYS A 222 -13.63 -7.49 5.96
N LEU A 223 -12.42 -7.49 5.41
CA LEU A 223 -11.48 -6.37 5.44
C LEU A 223 -11.51 -5.68 4.08
N GLU A 224 -11.95 -4.44 4.04
CA GLU A 224 -11.70 -3.58 2.88
C GLU A 224 -10.31 -2.97 3.02
N LEU A 225 -9.44 -3.16 2.03
CA LEU A 225 -8.09 -2.62 2.03
C LEU A 225 -8.04 -1.30 1.27
N ASP A 226 -7.18 -0.38 1.69
CA ASP A 226 -6.93 0.87 0.98
C ASP A 226 -6.39 0.56 -0.43
N PRO A 227 -7.12 0.94 -1.50
CA PRO A 227 -6.68 0.72 -2.88
C PRO A 227 -5.32 1.36 -3.18
N ALA A 228 -5.01 2.51 -2.57
CA ALA A 228 -3.75 3.22 -2.80
C ALA A 228 -2.53 2.52 -2.20
N ALA A 229 -2.74 1.57 -1.30
CA ALA A 229 -1.72 0.72 -0.70
C ALA A 229 -1.89 -0.76 -1.09
N THR A 230 -2.76 -1.05 -2.06
CA THR A 230 -3.02 -2.41 -2.54
C THR A 230 -2.42 -2.56 -3.94
N PRO A 231 -1.44 -3.46 -4.15
CA PRO A 231 -0.83 -3.69 -5.46
C PRO A 231 -1.88 -4.00 -6.53
N CYS A 232 -1.74 -3.38 -7.71
CA CYS A 232 -2.73 -3.44 -8.79
C CYS A 232 -3.10 -4.87 -9.23
N ALA A 233 -2.21 -5.85 -9.05
CA ALA A 233 -2.47 -7.26 -9.35
C ALA A 233 -3.68 -7.83 -8.59
N PHE A 234 -4.08 -7.22 -7.47
CA PHE A 234 -5.28 -7.60 -6.72
C PHE A 234 -6.51 -6.82 -7.14
N SER A 235 -6.37 -5.67 -7.80
CA SER A 235 -7.47 -4.75 -8.10
C SER A 235 -8.15 -5.00 -9.43
N SER A 236 -7.67 -5.96 -10.25
CA SER A 236 -8.19 -6.21 -11.59
C SER A 236 -9.67 -6.62 -11.58
N GLU A 237 -10.54 -5.67 -11.91
CA GLU A 237 -11.70 -5.91 -12.76
C GLU A 237 -11.20 -5.87 -14.22
N ASN A 238 -11.68 -6.78 -15.08
CA ASN A 238 -11.29 -6.87 -16.48
C ASN A 238 -11.41 -5.51 -17.21
N VAL A 239 -10.29 -4.85 -17.48
CA VAL A 239 -10.24 -3.62 -18.30
C VAL A 239 -10.50 -3.90 -19.79
N GLU A 240 -10.54 -5.17 -20.22
CA GLU A 240 -10.74 -5.52 -21.64
C GLU A 240 -12.18 -5.32 -22.19
N ALA A 241 -13.15 -4.87 -21.38
CA ALA A 241 -14.52 -4.68 -21.85
C ALA A 241 -14.83 -3.29 -22.43
N ASN A 242 -13.99 -2.26 -22.20
CA ASN A 242 -14.38 -0.88 -22.52
C ASN A 242 -13.75 -0.27 -23.80
N GLU A 243 -12.86 -1.00 -24.49
CA GLU A 243 -12.35 -0.57 -25.80
C GLU A 243 -13.22 -1.03 -26.98
N LYS A 244 -14.02 -2.10 -26.82
CA LYS A 244 -14.90 -2.60 -27.89
C LYS A 244 -16.21 -1.82 -28.04
N SER A 245 -16.60 -1.02 -27.05
CA SER A 245 -17.84 -0.22 -27.08
C SER A 245 -17.68 1.09 -27.84
N LYS A 246 -16.47 1.66 -27.91
CA LYS A 246 -16.19 2.92 -28.62
C LYS A 246 -15.91 2.75 -30.12
N ALA A 247 -15.61 1.53 -30.58
CA ALA A 247 -15.26 1.28 -31.98
C ALA A 247 -16.47 0.99 -32.90
N VAL A 248 -17.69 0.86 -32.36
CA VAL A 248 -18.88 0.46 -33.15
C VAL A 248 -19.82 1.65 -33.46
N GLU A 249 -19.70 2.78 -32.77
CA GLU A 249 -20.60 3.93 -33.00
C GLU A 249 -20.20 4.85 -34.17
N GLU A 250 -19.05 4.66 -34.80
CA GLU A 250 -18.53 5.59 -35.82
C GLU A 250 -18.70 5.15 -37.29
N LYS A 251 -19.62 4.21 -37.59
CA LYS A 251 -19.98 3.90 -38.98
C LYS A 251 -21.48 3.71 -39.17
N SER A 252 -22.17 4.82 -39.41
CA SER A 252 -23.45 4.83 -40.15
C SER A 252 -23.26 5.58 -41.47
N PRO A 253 -23.68 5.02 -42.63
CA PRO A 253 -23.45 5.62 -43.94
C PRO A 253 -24.48 6.70 -44.27
N VAL A 254 -24.03 7.75 -44.95
CA VAL A 254 -24.85 8.83 -45.52
C VAL A 254 -25.64 8.29 -46.72
N PRO A 255 -26.95 8.56 -46.87
CA PRO A 255 -27.66 8.24 -48.11
C PRO A 255 -27.37 9.30 -49.19
N GLU A 256 -27.10 8.85 -50.41
CA GLU A 256 -26.99 9.67 -51.61
C GLU A 256 -28.39 10.22 -52.00
N GLU A 257 -28.51 11.55 -52.12
CA GLU A 257 -29.67 12.18 -52.74
C GLU A 257 -29.47 12.26 -54.27
N GLU A 258 -30.34 11.58 -55.01
CA GLU A 258 -30.52 11.77 -56.44
C GLU A 258 -31.09 13.17 -56.72
N VAL A 259 -30.34 13.99 -57.47
CA VAL A 259 -30.87 15.23 -58.07
C VAL A 259 -31.37 14.90 -59.47
N GLY A 260 -32.69 14.74 -59.59
CA GLY A 260 -33.43 14.71 -60.84
C GLY A 260 -33.93 16.11 -61.25
N MET A 261 -33.82 16.36 -62.56
CA MET A 261 -34.08 17.58 -63.35
C MET A 261 -35.47 18.24 -63.29
N ASP A 262 -35.42 19.56 -63.61
CA ASP A 262 -36.34 20.43 -64.36
C ASP A 262 -37.75 20.79 -63.84
N GLN A 263 -38.03 22.10 -63.74
CA GLN A 263 -38.77 22.86 -64.78
C GLN A 263 -38.90 24.37 -64.45
N ASP A 264 -38.96 25.14 -65.55
CA ASP A 264 -39.29 26.57 -65.78
C ASP A 264 -38.23 27.67 -65.58
#